data_AF-A0A9J7HEI0-F1
#
_entry.id   AF-A0A9J7HEI0-F1
#
_cell.length_a   1.000
_cell.length_b   1.000
_cell.length_c   1.000
_cell.angle_alpha   90.00
_cell.angle_beta   90.00
_cell.angle_gamma   90.00
#
_symmetry.space_group_name_H-M   'P 1'
#
loop_
_entity.id
_entity.type
_entity.pdbx_description
1 polymer ?
#
loop_
_entity_poly.entity_id
_entity_poly.type
_entity_poly.pdbx_seq_one_letter_code
_entity_poly.pdbx_strand_id
1 'polypeptide(L)'
;MALRVAVIGAGPAGLCAARYLSAEPDRYVPTVYEQTAAVGGTFVYTERTGTDEHGLPLRSNMYKNLRTNVPKEAMTFPDFPHDSSLPSFLPHREVLRYLENYAENFGLHNHIKIFDGKIEKIL
;
A
#
# COMPACT_ATOMS: atom_id res chain seq x y z
N MET A 1 24.93 -13.70 -4.33
CA MET A 1 24.43 -12.73 -3.34
C MET A 1 23.09 -12.21 -3.82
N ALA A 2 22.09 -12.11 -2.94
CA ALA A 2 20.80 -11.54 -3.28
C ALA A 2 20.91 -10.02 -3.53
N LEU A 3 20.12 -9.51 -4.48
CA LEU A 3 20.07 -8.09 -4.85
C LEU A 3 19.22 -7.31 -3.85
N ARG A 4 19.74 -6.19 -3.34
CA ARG A 4 18.95 -5.28 -2.50
C ARG A 4 18.06 -4.41 -3.38
N VAL A 5 16.78 -4.36 -3.08
CA VAL A 5 15.79 -3.62 -3.88
C VAL A 5 15.05 -2.64 -2.99
N ALA A 6 15.06 -1.36 -3.36
CA ALA A 6 14.25 -0.34 -2.70
C ALA A 6 12.92 -0.16 -3.44
N VAL A 7 11.81 -0.25 -2.72
CA VAL A 7 10.45 0.05 -3.22
C VAL A 7 9.98 1.33 -2.54
N ILE A 8 9.54 2.32 -3.31
CA ILE A 8 9.10 3.62 -2.77
C ILE A 8 7.57 3.68 -2.75
N GLY A 9 7.00 3.71 -1.54
CA GLY A 9 5.57 3.67 -1.25
C GLY A 9 5.07 2.26 -0.95
N ALA A 10 4.21 2.13 0.06
CA ALA A 10 3.48 0.93 0.48
C ALA A 10 1.98 1.04 0.15
N GLY A 11 1.65 1.70 -0.97
CA GLY A 11 0.34 1.58 -1.62
C GLY A 11 0.19 0.27 -2.40
N PRO A 12 -0.92 0.07 -3.15
CA PRO A 12 -1.18 -1.20 -3.86
C PRO A 12 -0.02 -1.71 -4.72
N ALA A 13 0.60 -0.82 -5.51
CA ALA A 13 1.74 -1.18 -6.36
C ALA A 13 2.97 -1.60 -5.55
N GLY A 14 3.26 -0.90 -4.46
CA GLY A 14 4.39 -1.20 -3.59
C GLY A 14 4.22 -2.51 -2.82
N LEU A 15 3.00 -2.79 -2.34
CA LEU A 15 2.66 -4.06 -1.70
C LEU A 15 2.77 -5.24 -2.68
N CYS A 16 2.29 -5.06 -3.92
CA CYS A 16 2.47 -6.06 -4.98
C CYS A 16 3.96 -6.29 -5.29
N ALA A 17 4.75 -5.23 -5.46
CA ALA A 17 6.19 -5.37 -5.69
C ALA A 17 6.87 -6.10 -4.52
N ALA A 18 6.56 -5.72 -3.28
CA ALA A 18 7.11 -6.35 -2.08
C ALA A 18 6.76 -7.84 -2.00
N ARG A 19 5.51 -8.21 -2.31
CA ARG A 19 5.05 -9.60 -2.34
C ARG A 19 5.91 -10.49 -3.22
N TYR A 20 6.14 -10.08 -4.47
CA TYR A 20 6.85 -10.91 -5.43
C TYR A 20 8.36 -10.89 -5.19
N LEU A 21 8.92 -9.76 -4.74
CA LEU A 21 10.33 -9.70 -4.35
C LEU A 21 10.62 -10.56 -3.11
N SER A 22 9.75 -10.54 -2.10
CA SER A 22 9.94 -11.34 -0.88
C SER A 22 9.71 -12.84 -1.10
N ALA A 23 9.03 -13.22 -2.18
CA ALA A 23 8.84 -14.62 -2.57
C ALA A 23 10.11 -15.28 -3.12
N GLU A 24 11.13 -14.51 -3.49
CA GLU A 24 12.42 -15.01 -4.01
C GLU A 24 13.60 -14.53 -3.15
N PRO A 25 13.68 -14.93 -1.86
CA PRO A 25 14.65 -14.39 -0.89
C PRO A 25 16.12 -14.68 -1.26
N ASP A 26 16.39 -15.75 -2.02
CA ASP A 26 17.73 -16.07 -2.53
C ASP A 26 18.20 -15.09 -3.62
N ARG A 27 17.26 -14.38 -4.26
CA ARG A 27 17.50 -13.44 -5.36
C ARG A 27 17.34 -11.99 -4.94
N TYR A 28 16.41 -11.67 -4.04
CA TYR A 28 16.07 -10.31 -3.67
C TYR A 28 15.95 -10.10 -2.16
N VAL A 29 16.38 -8.92 -1.70
CA VAL A 29 16.16 -8.41 -0.34
C VAL A 29 15.44 -7.06 -0.46
N PRO A 30 14.09 -7.04 -0.44
CA PRO A 30 13.34 -5.81 -0.58
C PRO A 30 13.33 -4.98 0.70
N THR A 31 13.34 -3.66 0.55
CA THR A 31 12.94 -2.70 1.58
C THR A 31 11.96 -1.71 0.98
N VAL A 32 10.76 -1.66 1.54
CA VAL A 32 9.71 -0.72 1.15
C VAL A 32 9.79 0.50 2.06
N TYR A 33 9.81 1.68 1.48
CA TYR A 33 9.84 2.95 2.21
C TYR A 33 8.48 3.62 2.10
N GLU A 34 7.77 3.79 3.21
CA GLU A 34 6.47 4.45 3.26
C GLU A 34 6.57 5.73 4.10
N GLN A 35 6.12 6.84 3.53
CA GLN A 35 6.20 8.17 4.12
C GLN A 35 5.02 8.44 5.08
N THR A 36 3.88 7.78 4.86
CA THR A 36 2.68 7.92 5.68
C THR A 36 2.69 6.95 6.86
N ALA A 37 1.79 7.15 7.82
CA ALA A 37 1.72 6.35 9.04
C ALA A 37 1.23 4.90 8.84
N ALA A 38 0.78 4.52 7.64
CA ALA A 38 0.19 3.20 7.38
C ALA A 38 0.36 2.75 5.92
N VAL A 39 0.20 1.45 5.69
CA VAL A 39 0.11 0.88 4.34
C VAL A 39 -1.22 1.23 3.68
N GLY A 40 -1.30 1.10 2.35
CA GLY A 40 -2.53 1.32 1.58
C GLY A 40 -2.52 2.58 0.74
N GLY A 41 -1.56 3.48 0.95
CA GLY A 41 -1.31 4.65 0.10
C GLY A 41 -2.55 5.55 0.02
N THR A 42 -3.05 5.80 -1.20
CA THR A 42 -4.20 6.69 -1.41
C THR A 42 -5.49 6.23 -0.69
N PHE A 43 -5.60 4.96 -0.31
CA PHE A 43 -6.79 4.45 0.40
C PHE A 43 -6.82 4.80 1.88
N VAL A 44 -5.71 5.30 2.44
CA VAL A 44 -5.64 5.86 3.79
C VAL A 44 -6.32 7.22 3.78
N TYR A 45 -7.55 7.30 4.30
CA TYR A 45 -8.33 8.53 4.35
C TYR A 45 -7.90 9.44 5.50
N THR A 46 -7.94 10.76 5.27
CA THR A 46 -7.76 11.79 6.29
C THR A 46 -8.67 12.98 5.99
N GLU A 47 -9.19 13.63 7.04
CA GLU A 47 -9.95 14.88 6.92
C GLU A 47 -9.03 16.09 6.68
N ARG A 48 -7.71 15.91 6.84
CA ARG A 48 -6.72 16.97 6.66
C ARG A 48 -6.53 17.30 5.18
N THR A 49 -6.19 18.55 4.89
CA THR A 49 -5.89 19.03 3.54
C THR A 49 -4.58 19.82 3.53
N GLY A 50 -3.93 19.91 2.36
CA GLY A 50 -2.63 20.57 2.22
C GLY A 50 -1.49 19.69 2.73
N THR A 51 -1.13 19.83 4.00
CA THR A 51 0.05 19.18 4.60
C THR A 51 -0.28 18.27 5.79
N ASP A 52 0.55 17.25 5.98
CA ASP A 52 0.54 16.39 7.17
C ASP A 52 1.17 17.08 8.39
N GLU A 53 1.29 16.37 9.51
CA GLU A 53 1.78 16.93 10.79
C GLU A 53 3.25 17.34 10.74
N HIS A 54 3.94 16.88 9.70
CA HIS A 54 5.36 17.11 9.47
C HIS A 54 5.58 18.16 8.36
N GLY A 55 4.51 18.82 7.90
CA GLY A 55 4.56 19.85 6.87
C GLY A 55 4.78 19.30 5.46
N LEU A 56 4.67 17.98 5.25
CA LEU A 56 4.83 17.37 3.95
C LEU A 56 3.47 17.33 3.22
N PRO A 57 3.45 17.40 1.87
CA PRO A 57 2.21 17.34 1.12
C PRO A 57 1.46 16.03 1.37
N LEU A 58 0.17 16.13 1.69
CA LEU A 58 -0.69 14.97 1.85
C LEU A 58 -0.77 14.18 0.54
N ARG A 59 -0.65 12.85 0.66
CA ARG A 59 -0.64 11.94 -0.49
C ARG A 59 -2.00 11.34 -0.82
N SER A 60 -2.90 11.31 0.17
CA SER A 60 -4.25 10.77 -0.01
C SER A 60 -5.13 11.78 -0.71
N ASN A 61 -5.76 11.36 -1.80
CA ASN A 61 -6.82 12.12 -2.49
C ASN A 61 -8.21 11.54 -2.19
N MET A 62 -8.31 10.74 -1.13
CA MET A 62 -9.54 10.07 -0.74
C MET A 62 -10.53 11.06 -0.11
N TYR A 63 -11.82 10.87 -0.36
CA TYR A 63 -12.88 11.64 0.28
C TYR A 63 -13.87 10.72 0.98
N LYS A 64 -14.51 11.23 2.04
CA LYS A 64 -15.27 10.49 3.06
C LYS A 64 -16.15 9.34 2.56
N ASN A 65 -16.89 9.56 1.48
CA ASN A 65 -17.90 8.63 0.97
C ASN A 65 -17.47 7.97 -0.35
N LEU A 66 -16.18 8.00 -0.71
CA LEU A 66 -15.70 7.40 -1.93
C LEU A 66 -16.07 5.92 -1.98
N ARG A 67 -16.63 5.52 -3.12
CA ARG A 67 -16.75 4.12 -3.53
C ARG A 67 -15.88 3.89 -4.76
N THR A 68 -15.44 2.65 -4.94
CA THR A 68 -14.68 2.25 -6.13
C THR A 68 -15.48 2.61 -7.38
N ASN A 69 -14.79 3.13 -8.39
CA ASN A 69 -15.35 3.43 -9.71
C ASN A 69 -15.32 2.22 -10.65
N VAL A 70 -14.63 1.15 -10.24
CA VAL A 70 -14.54 -0.13 -10.94
C VAL A 70 -14.94 -1.27 -9.98
N PRO A 71 -15.40 -2.42 -10.50
CA PRO A 71 -15.76 -3.57 -9.68
C PRO A 71 -14.53 -4.16 -8.98
N LYS A 72 -14.70 -4.68 -7.76
CA LYS A 72 -13.65 -5.29 -6.92
C LYS A 72 -12.96 -6.44 -7.64
N GLU A 73 -13.69 -7.15 -8.48
CA GLU A 73 -13.22 -8.27 -9.29
C GLU A 73 -12.10 -7.82 -10.26
N ALA A 74 -12.16 -6.59 -10.75
CA ALA A 74 -11.11 -6.00 -11.60
C ALA A 74 -9.95 -5.38 -10.79
N MET A 75 -10.13 -5.19 -9.48
CA MET A 75 -9.12 -4.61 -8.58
C MET A 75 -8.34 -5.67 -7.79
N THR A 76 -8.83 -6.91 -7.74
CA THR A 76 -8.29 -7.96 -6.89
C THR A 76 -6.90 -8.41 -7.36
N PHE A 77 -6.02 -8.73 -6.41
CA PHE A 77 -4.78 -9.42 -6.71
C PHE A 77 -5.09 -10.90 -6.98
N PRO A 78 -4.57 -11.51 -8.05
CA PRO A 78 -4.90 -12.89 -8.41
C PRO A 78 -4.56 -13.93 -7.32
N ASP A 79 -3.53 -13.66 -6.51
CA ASP A 79 -3.06 -14.53 -5.42
C ASP A 79 -3.73 -14.25 -4.06
N PHE A 80 -4.68 -13.30 -4.02
CA PHE A 80 -5.42 -12.93 -2.82
C PHE A 80 -6.79 -12.35 -3.19
N PRO A 81 -7.81 -13.18 -3.43
CA PRO A 81 -9.13 -12.70 -3.84
C PRO A 81 -9.84 -11.94 -2.72
N HIS A 82 -10.62 -10.92 -3.08
CA HIS A 82 -11.58 -10.31 -2.16
C HIS A 82 -12.63 -11.32 -1.69
N ASP A 83 -13.24 -11.06 -0.52
CA ASP A 83 -14.41 -11.80 -0.08
C ASP A 83 -15.57 -11.68 -1.09
N SER A 84 -16.01 -12.84 -1.59
CA SER A 84 -17.10 -12.96 -2.56
C SER A 84 -18.45 -12.43 -2.06
N SER A 85 -18.67 -12.38 -0.74
CA SER A 85 -19.91 -11.87 -0.12
C SER A 85 -20.06 -10.34 -0.22
N LEU A 86 -18.95 -9.62 -0.46
CA LEU A 86 -18.95 -8.17 -0.57
C LEU A 86 -19.55 -7.70 -1.90
N PRO A 87 -20.21 -6.52 -1.94
CA PRO A 87 -20.71 -5.95 -3.19
C PRO A 87 -19.58 -5.64 -4.16
N SER A 88 -19.85 -5.65 -5.47
CA SER A 88 -18.81 -5.39 -6.49
C SER A 88 -18.21 -3.99 -6.39
N PHE A 89 -18.99 -2.97 -6.00
CA PHE A 89 -18.46 -1.61 -5.78
C PHE A 89 -18.30 -1.36 -4.29
N LEU A 90 -17.07 -1.16 -3.83
CA LEU A 90 -16.72 -1.12 -2.41
C LEU A 90 -16.55 0.32 -1.91
N PRO A 91 -16.88 0.64 -0.64
CA PRO A 91 -16.41 1.89 -0.04
C PRO A 91 -14.88 1.83 0.14
N HIS A 92 -14.19 2.97 0.10
CA HIS A 92 -12.72 3.01 0.15
C HIS A 92 -12.10 2.28 1.36
N ARG A 93 -12.79 2.28 2.51
CA ARG A 93 -12.37 1.57 3.73
C ARG A 93 -12.25 0.05 3.55
N GLU A 94 -13.08 -0.56 2.68
CA GLU A 94 -13.00 -1.99 2.40
C GLU A 94 -11.79 -2.31 1.52
N VAL A 95 -11.43 -1.40 0.60
CA VAL A 95 -10.21 -1.53 -0.19
C VAL A 95 -8.97 -1.37 0.69
N LEU A 96 -8.97 -0.40 1.63
CA LEU A 96 -7.89 -0.26 2.60
C LEU A 96 -7.71 -1.54 3.43
N ARG A 97 -8.82 -2.06 3.99
CA ARG A 97 -8.82 -3.30 4.77
C ARG A 97 -8.28 -4.50 3.98
N TYR A 98 -8.64 -4.59 2.70
CA TYR A 98 -8.09 -5.61 1.80
C TYR A 98 -6.57 -5.51 1.65
N LEU A 99 -6.03 -4.29 1.48
CA LEU A 99 -4.58 -4.06 1.35
C LEU A 99 -3.83 -4.33 2.65
N GLU A 100 -4.41 -3.97 3.80
CA GLU A 100 -3.87 -4.31 5.13
C GLU A 100 -3.82 -5.83 5.32
N ASN A 101 -4.92 -6.53 5.02
CA ASN A 101 -4.98 -7.99 5.08
C ASN A 101 -3.98 -8.65 4.11
N TYR A 102 -3.77 -8.08 2.92
CA TYR A 102 -2.78 -8.56 1.97
C TYR A 102 -1.36 -8.44 2.54
N ALA A 103 -1.03 -7.29 3.13
CA ALA A 103 0.27 -7.06 3.76
C ALA A 103 0.52 -8.01 4.92
N GLU A 104 -0.48 -8.25 5.77
CA GLU A 104 -0.41 -9.19 6.89
C GLU A 104 -0.26 -10.63 6.42
N ASN A 105 -1.11 -11.09 5.50
CA ASN A 105 -1.12 -12.46 4.99
C ASN A 105 0.23 -12.90 4.41
N PHE A 106 0.95 -11.98 3.75
CA PHE A 106 2.25 -12.26 3.16
C PHE A 106 3.43 -11.77 4.02
N GLY A 107 3.19 -11.34 5.25
CA GLY A 107 4.23 -10.91 6.19
C GLY A 107 5.05 -9.70 5.68
N LEU A 108 4.44 -8.84 4.86
CA LEU A 108 5.13 -7.74 4.18
C LEU A 108 5.58 -6.64 5.14
N HIS A 109 4.95 -6.53 6.31
CA HIS A 109 5.34 -5.59 7.36
C HIS A 109 6.83 -5.70 7.75
N ASN A 110 7.42 -6.89 7.65
CA ASN A 110 8.84 -7.12 7.92
C ASN A 110 9.78 -6.40 6.93
N HIS A 111 9.27 -6.02 5.76
CA HIS A 111 10.01 -5.32 4.71
C HIS A 111 9.68 -3.83 4.64
N ILE A 112 8.67 -3.37 5.38
CA ILE A 112 8.17 -2.00 5.29
C ILE A 112 8.80 -1.15 6.40
N LYS A 113 9.43 -0.05 5.99
CA LYS A 113 9.94 1.00 6.86
C LYS A 113 9.05 2.23 6.71
N ILE A 114 8.24 2.46 7.73
CA ILE A 114 7.55 3.72 7.92
C ILE A 114 8.56 4.73 8.45
N PHE A 115 8.59 5.91 7.86
CA PHE A 115 9.45 6.98 8.30
C PHE A 115 8.76 8.32 8.12
N ASP A 116 9.01 9.21 9.07
CA ASP A 116 8.58 10.59 9.01
C ASP A 116 9.56 11.38 8.14
N GLY A 117 9.26 11.47 6.84
CA GLY A 117 10.07 12.20 5.89
C GLY A 117 9.73 11.93 4.44
N LYS A 118 10.47 12.57 3.54
CA LYS A 118 10.34 12.37 2.09
C LYS A 118 11.62 11.78 1.54
N ILE A 119 11.50 10.80 0.63
CA ILE A 119 12.66 10.39 -0.18
C ILE A 119 13.03 11.56 -1.12
N GLU A 120 14.20 12.15 -0.89
CA GLU A 120 14.65 13.33 -1.66
C GLU A 120 15.47 12.95 -2.90
N LYS A 121 16.28 11.89 -2.80
CA LYS A 121 17.22 11.48 -3.85
C LYS A 121 17.42 9.97 -3.87
N ILE A 122 17.52 9.43 -5.08
CA ILE A 122 18.00 8.08 -5.37
C ILE A 122 19.38 8.26 -6.02
N LEU A 123 20.40 7.59 -5.46
CA LEU A 123 21.79 7.67 -5.92
C LEU A 123 22.11 6.52 -6.88
#